data_AF-V9GXU8-F1
#
_entry.id   AF-V9GXU8-F1
#
_cell.length_a   1.000
_cell.length_b   1.000
_cell.length_c   1.000
_cell.angle_alpha   90.00
_cell.angle_beta   90.00
_cell.angle_gamma   90.00
#
_symmetry.space_group_name_H-M   'P 1'
#
loop_
_entity.id
_entity.type
_entity.pdbx_description
1 polymer ?
#
loop_
_entity_poly.entity_id
_entity_poly.type
_entity_poly.pdbx_seq_one_letter_code
_entity_poly.pdbx_strand_id
1 'polypeptide(L)'
;METNSNNFGELQELKDMATLAKLLARAPFLESQYYFRNREALEEFAEMKEREERKVLLEREEKQKDYQARKMHYLLSTKQISGIYNSPFREHPDPWELRLQKAKPLGHQKYTAEKGKTSQSPSNWLACTSVHSFPQSESLPPISRKRCQ
;
A
#
# COMPACT_ATOMS: atom_id res chain seq x y z
N MET A 1 87.41 -26.57 -23.88
CA MET A 1 86.68 -25.36 -24.25
C MET A 1 85.20 -25.71 -24.33
N GLU A 2 84.48 -25.82 -23.22
CA GLU A 2 83.04 -26.14 -23.24
C GLU A 2 82.32 -25.49 -22.05
N THR A 3 81.82 -24.25 -22.22
CA THR A 3 80.96 -23.58 -21.22
C THR A 3 79.97 -22.60 -21.88
N ASN A 4 79.34 -22.95 -23.00
CA ASN A 4 78.45 -22.01 -23.72
C ASN A 4 77.00 -22.50 -23.94
N SER A 5 76.65 -23.73 -23.61
CA SER A 5 75.29 -24.26 -23.74
C SER A 5 74.39 -24.01 -22.52
N ASN A 6 74.95 -23.97 -21.30
CA ASN A 6 74.19 -23.78 -20.05
C ASN A 6 73.67 -22.35 -19.86
N ASN A 7 74.42 -21.35 -20.36
CA ASN A 7 74.08 -19.94 -20.16
C ASN A 7 72.80 -19.52 -20.90
N PHE A 8 72.44 -20.18 -21.99
CA PHE A 8 71.24 -19.81 -22.77
C PHE A 8 69.94 -20.21 -22.06
N GLY A 9 69.92 -21.40 -21.43
CA GLY A 9 68.80 -21.86 -20.61
C GLY A 9 68.61 -20.99 -19.37
N GLU A 10 69.69 -20.71 -18.64
CA GLU A 10 69.67 -19.84 -17.45
C GLU A 10 69.18 -18.42 -17.77
N LEU A 11 69.62 -17.84 -18.90
CA LEU A 11 69.14 -16.53 -19.34
C LEU A 11 67.66 -16.54 -19.72
N GLN A 12 67.13 -17.65 -20.22
CA GLN A 12 65.71 -17.77 -20.52
C GLN A 12 64.88 -17.92 -19.24
N GLU A 13 65.33 -18.75 -18.30
CA GLU A 13 64.69 -18.92 -16.99
C GLU A 13 64.66 -17.61 -16.19
N LEU A 14 65.75 -16.82 -16.23
CA LEU A 14 65.79 -15.50 -15.60
C LEU A 14 64.81 -14.51 -16.23
N LYS A 15 64.65 -14.54 -17.56
CA LYS A 15 63.64 -13.72 -18.24
C LYS A 15 62.24 -14.14 -17.83
N ASP A 16 61.97 -15.45 -17.77
CA ASP A 16 60.68 -16.01 -17.42
C ASP A 16 60.30 -15.64 -15.97
N MET A 17 61.23 -15.78 -15.02
CA MET A 17 61.09 -15.35 -13.63
C MET A 17 60.82 -13.84 -13.51
N ALA A 18 61.52 -13.02 -14.29
CA ALA A 18 61.28 -11.58 -14.30
C ALA A 18 59.88 -11.22 -14.83
N THR A 19 59.38 -11.95 -15.84
CA THR A 19 57.98 -11.79 -16.29
C THR A 19 56.97 -12.23 -15.24
N LEU A 20 57.19 -13.36 -14.57
CA LEU A 20 56.31 -13.83 -13.50
C LEU A 20 56.27 -12.86 -12.32
N ALA A 21 57.42 -12.33 -11.90
CA ALA A 21 57.50 -11.32 -10.85
C ALA A 21 56.74 -10.03 -11.22
N LYS A 22 56.82 -9.59 -12.48
CA LYS A 22 56.04 -8.44 -12.99
C LYS A 22 54.54 -8.70 -12.99
N LEU A 23 54.11 -9.90 -13.36
CA LEU A 23 52.68 -10.28 -13.35
C LEU A 23 52.15 -10.35 -11.91
N LEU A 24 52.89 -10.98 -10.99
CA LEU A 24 52.55 -11.06 -9.57
C LEU A 24 52.47 -9.67 -8.93
N ALA A 25 53.39 -8.77 -9.27
CA ALA A 25 53.36 -7.39 -8.78
C ALA A 25 52.14 -6.60 -9.30
N ARG A 26 51.57 -6.98 -10.45
CA ARG A 26 50.42 -6.28 -11.05
C ARG A 26 49.06 -6.90 -10.72
N ALA A 27 49.03 -8.17 -10.35
CA ALA A 27 47.82 -8.88 -9.93
C ALA A 27 46.98 -8.12 -8.87
N PRO A 28 47.54 -7.65 -7.73
CA PRO A 28 46.72 -7.00 -6.70
C PRO A 28 46.14 -5.66 -7.17
N PHE A 29 46.82 -4.95 -8.06
CA PHE A 29 46.31 -3.70 -8.62
C PHE A 29 45.11 -3.95 -9.54
N LEU A 30 45.18 -4.95 -10.41
CA LEU A 30 44.06 -5.31 -11.29
C LEU A 30 42.87 -5.85 -10.50
N GLU A 31 43.14 -6.65 -9.48
CA GLU A 31 42.12 -7.15 -8.56
C GLU A 31 41.41 -6.01 -7.83
N SER A 32 42.15 -5.07 -7.26
CA SER A 32 41.57 -3.88 -6.64
C SER A 32 40.74 -3.05 -7.62
N GLN A 33 41.20 -2.86 -8.86
CA GLN A 33 40.45 -2.15 -9.90
C GLN A 33 39.15 -2.87 -10.28
N TYR A 34 39.19 -4.20 -10.37
CA TYR A 34 38.01 -5.02 -10.64
C TYR A 34 36.97 -4.90 -9.51
N TYR A 35 37.40 -5.08 -8.26
CA TYR A 35 36.49 -4.95 -7.11
C TYR A 35 35.93 -3.54 -6.95
N PHE A 36 36.74 -2.51 -7.19
CA PHE A 36 36.28 -1.12 -7.13
C PHE A 36 35.16 -0.86 -8.14
N ARG A 37 35.36 -1.22 -9.42
CA ARG A 37 34.36 -1.02 -10.48
C ARG A 37 33.07 -1.79 -10.24
N ASN A 38 33.19 -3.04 -9.80
CA ASN A 38 32.01 -3.86 -9.52
C ASN A 38 31.24 -3.36 -8.29
N ARG A 39 31.95 -2.90 -7.26
CA ARG A 39 31.32 -2.35 -6.07
C ARG A 39 30.55 -1.08 -6.39
N GLU A 40 31.15 -0.17 -7.14
CA GLU A 40 30.51 1.09 -7.56
C GLU A 40 29.22 0.80 -8.35
N ALA A 41 29.28 -0.08 -9.35
CA ALA A 41 28.10 -0.47 -10.12
C ALA A 41 26.99 -1.13 -9.27
N LEU A 42 27.37 -1.94 -8.28
CA LEU A 42 26.41 -2.59 -7.38
C LEU A 42 25.81 -1.59 -6.38
N GLU A 43 26.60 -0.63 -5.91
CA GLU A 43 26.17 0.43 -5.00
C GLU A 43 25.18 1.38 -5.69
N GLU A 44 25.48 1.81 -6.92
CA GLU A 44 24.54 2.58 -7.76
C GLU A 44 23.21 1.85 -7.97
N PHE A 45 23.27 0.54 -8.27
CA PHE A 45 22.07 -0.27 -8.44
C PHE A 45 21.25 -0.37 -7.14
N ALA A 46 21.93 -0.57 -6.00
CA ALA A 46 21.29 -0.63 -4.70
C ALA A 46 20.60 0.70 -4.34
N GLU A 47 21.26 1.84 -4.57
CA GLU A 47 20.69 3.16 -4.34
C GLU A 47 19.47 3.43 -5.22
N MET A 48 19.55 3.09 -6.51
CA MET A 48 18.43 3.27 -7.44
C MET A 48 17.22 2.46 -7.02
N LYS A 49 17.43 1.18 -6.68
CA LYS A 49 16.38 0.30 -6.18
C LYS A 49 15.75 0.84 -4.90
N GLU A 50 16.56 1.32 -3.96
CA GLU A 50 16.04 1.88 -2.71
C GLU A 50 15.20 3.14 -2.96
N ARG A 51 15.63 4.02 -3.86
CA ARG A 51 14.84 5.20 -4.26
C ARG A 51 13.51 4.82 -4.89
N GLU A 52 13.50 3.79 -5.75
CA GLU A 52 12.27 3.26 -6.36
C GLU A 52 11.33 2.68 -5.29
N GLU A 53 11.84 1.84 -4.40
CA GLU A 53 11.06 1.25 -3.30
C GLU A 53 10.46 2.32 -2.39
N ARG A 54 11.25 3.35 -2.02
CA ARG A 54 10.77 4.50 -1.24
C ARG A 54 9.63 5.24 -1.95
N LYS A 55 9.75 5.48 -3.26
CA LYS A 55 8.68 6.11 -4.05
C LYS A 55 7.40 5.26 -4.06
N VAL A 56 7.54 3.95 -4.24
CA VAL A 56 6.39 3.01 -4.24
C VAL A 56 5.73 2.96 -2.86
N LEU A 57 6.50 2.98 -1.78
CA LEU A 57 5.96 3.03 -0.41
C LEU A 57 5.16 4.30 -0.18
N LEU A 58 5.69 5.47 -0.55
CA LEU A 58 4.98 6.75 -0.44
C LEU A 58 3.67 6.73 -1.24
N GLU A 59 3.69 6.23 -2.48
CA GLU A 59 2.49 6.12 -3.30
C GLU A 59 1.44 5.19 -2.66
N ARG A 60 1.86 4.07 -2.08
CA ARG A 60 0.96 3.14 -1.36
C ARG A 60 0.35 3.82 -0.14
N GLU A 61 1.13 4.56 0.64
CA GLU A 61 0.62 5.32 1.78
C GLU A 61 -0.39 6.39 1.37
N GLU A 62 -0.13 7.12 0.28
CA GLU A 62 -1.08 8.11 -0.27
C GLU A 62 -2.39 7.43 -0.70
N LYS A 63 -2.31 6.33 -1.44
CA LYS A 63 -3.49 5.53 -1.82
C LYS A 63 -4.26 5.02 -0.61
N GLN A 64 -3.57 4.61 0.46
CA GLN A 64 -4.22 4.19 1.70
C GLN A 64 -4.97 5.36 2.38
N LYS A 65 -4.35 6.54 2.46
CA LYS A 65 -4.99 7.75 3.01
C LYS A 65 -6.22 8.13 2.20
N ASP A 66 -6.12 8.12 0.89
CA ASP A 66 -7.26 8.42 0.01
C ASP A 66 -8.37 7.36 0.12
N TYR A 67 -8.01 6.08 0.21
CA TYR A 67 -8.97 5.01 0.42
C TYR A 67 -9.71 5.15 1.76
N GLN A 68 -8.98 5.44 2.84
CA GLN A 68 -9.55 5.72 4.14
C GLN A 68 -10.50 6.93 4.08
N ALA A 69 -10.11 8.01 3.38
CA ALA A 69 -10.97 9.18 3.21
C ALA A 69 -12.26 8.82 2.46
N ARG A 70 -12.18 8.04 1.38
CA ARG A 70 -13.36 7.56 0.64
C ARG A 70 -14.28 6.66 1.49
N LYS A 71 -13.71 5.82 2.36
CA LYS A 71 -14.47 4.95 3.29
C LYS A 71 -15.16 5.77 4.37
N MET A 72 -14.49 6.79 4.89
CA MET A 72 -14.96 7.64 5.98
C MET A 72 -15.72 8.89 5.50
N HIS A 73 -16.06 9.00 4.20
CA HIS A 73 -16.71 10.17 3.61
C HIS A 73 -18.02 10.56 4.33
N TYR A 74 -18.71 9.62 4.96
CA TYR A 74 -19.90 9.90 5.75
C TYR A 74 -19.64 10.83 6.95
N LEU A 75 -18.40 10.93 7.44
CA LEU A 75 -18.03 11.90 8.48
C LEU A 75 -18.20 13.35 8.03
N LEU A 76 -18.17 13.62 6.72
CA LEU A 76 -18.54 14.92 6.15
C LEU A 76 -20.05 15.08 5.92
N SER A 77 -20.82 13.99 5.97
CA SER A 77 -22.21 13.95 5.55
C SER A 77 -23.16 13.80 6.73
N THR A 78 -23.26 14.87 7.53
CA THR A 78 -24.47 15.17 8.28
C THR A 78 -24.71 16.66 8.21
N LYS A 79 -25.98 17.06 8.10
CA LYS A 79 -26.46 18.46 8.06
C LYS A 79 -25.57 19.39 8.87
N GLN A 80 -25.24 20.56 8.31
CA GLN A 80 -24.31 21.53 8.88
C GLN A 80 -24.66 21.86 10.33
N ILE A 81 -23.83 21.38 11.26
CA ILE A 81 -23.80 21.78 12.67
C ILE A 81 -22.58 22.70 12.79
N SER A 82 -22.76 23.89 13.35
CA SER A 82 -21.61 24.75 13.69
C SER A 82 -20.70 23.98 14.65
N GLY A 83 -19.49 23.61 14.22
CA GLY A 83 -18.50 22.96 15.09
C GLY A 83 -18.27 21.46 14.88
N ILE A 84 -18.92 20.79 13.91
CA ILE A 84 -18.58 19.40 13.58
C ILE A 84 -17.54 19.38 12.47
N TYR A 85 -16.31 19.12 12.93
CA TYR A 85 -15.03 19.17 12.20
C TYR A 85 -14.83 20.45 11.37
N ASN A 86 -15.10 21.53 12.08
CA ASN A 86 -14.35 22.77 12.09
C ASN A 86 -14.35 23.11 13.57
N SER A 87 -13.31 22.73 14.31
CA SER A 87 -13.16 23.27 15.65
C SER A 87 -13.28 24.79 15.50
N PRO A 88 -14.25 25.47 16.15
CA PRO A 88 -14.37 26.92 16.04
C PRO A 88 -13.10 27.64 16.52
N PHE A 89 -12.17 26.90 17.13
CA PHE A 89 -10.88 27.34 17.62
C PHE A 89 -9.73 27.15 16.62
N ARG A 90 -9.96 26.61 15.41
CA ARG A 90 -8.93 26.44 14.38
C ARG A 90 -9.20 27.38 13.22
N GLU A 91 -8.20 28.19 12.88
CA GLU A 91 -8.30 29.16 11.77
C GLU A 91 -8.30 28.49 10.38
N HIS A 92 -7.74 27.29 10.28
CA HIS A 92 -7.60 26.55 9.02
C HIS A 92 -8.07 25.10 9.17
N PRO A 93 -8.69 24.53 8.11
CA PRO A 93 -9.15 23.14 8.11
C PRO A 93 -7.98 22.17 8.24
N ASP A 94 -8.21 21.03 8.87
CA ASP A 94 -7.20 20.00 9.02
C ASP A 94 -6.84 19.37 7.65
N PRO A 95 -5.58 18.96 7.41
CA PRO A 95 -5.22 18.30 6.15
C PRO A 95 -6.08 17.08 5.80
N TRP A 96 -6.65 16.40 6.81
CA TRP A 96 -7.57 15.29 6.61
C TRP A 96 -8.94 15.73 6.05
N GLU A 97 -9.48 16.86 6.52
CA GLU A 97 -10.75 17.43 6.06
C GLU A 97 -10.65 17.83 4.58
N LEU A 98 -9.53 18.42 4.17
CA LEU A 98 -9.25 18.75 2.76
C LEU A 98 -9.24 17.52 1.86
N ARG A 99 -8.72 16.38 2.35
CA ARG A 99 -8.76 15.12 1.60
C ARG A 99 -10.17 14.56 1.49
N LEU A 100 -10.92 14.59 2.59
CA LEU A 100 -12.31 14.14 2.60
C LEU A 100 -13.18 14.95 1.63
N GLN A 101 -12.96 16.28 1.52
CA GLN A 101 -13.69 17.14 0.56
C GLN A 101 -13.49 16.74 -0.90
N LYS A 102 -12.30 16.22 -1.24
CA LYS A 102 -11.97 15.77 -2.61
C LYS A 102 -12.44 14.34 -2.89
N ALA A 103 -12.57 13.52 -1.85
CA ALA A 103 -12.86 12.10 -1.97
C ALA A 103 -14.33 11.87 -2.36
N LYS A 104 -14.59 11.14 -3.44
CA LYS A 104 -15.94 10.64 -3.74
C LYS A 104 -16.23 9.39 -2.89
N PRO A 105 -17.40 9.30 -2.23
CA PRO A 105 -17.74 8.15 -1.40
C PRO A 105 -17.66 6.85 -2.19
N LEU A 106 -17.28 5.77 -1.52
CA LEU A 106 -17.36 4.44 -2.10
C LEU A 106 -18.83 4.13 -2.41
N GLY A 107 -19.16 4.03 -3.70
CA GLY A 107 -20.48 3.54 -4.10
C GLY A 107 -20.67 2.13 -3.57
N HIS A 108 -21.87 1.84 -3.05
CA HIS A 108 -22.24 0.45 -2.81
C HIS A 108 -22.24 -0.27 -4.15
N GLN A 109 -21.41 -1.30 -4.28
CA GLN A 109 -21.55 -2.27 -5.35
C GLN A 109 -22.95 -2.86 -5.16
N LYS A 110 -23.88 -2.45 -6.02
CA LYS A 110 -25.17 -3.12 -6.10
C LYS A 110 -24.81 -4.54 -6.51
N TYR A 111 -24.91 -5.48 -5.58
CA TYR A 111 -25.06 -6.87 -5.96
C TYR A 111 -26.25 -6.87 -6.90
N THR A 112 -25.99 -6.91 -8.21
CA THR A 112 -27.00 -7.37 -9.15
C THR A 112 -27.24 -8.78 -8.69
N ALA A 113 -28.30 -8.98 -7.93
CA ALA A 113 -28.80 -10.30 -7.63
C ALA A 113 -28.88 -11.00 -8.97
N GLU A 114 -27.92 -11.89 -9.23
CA GLU A 114 -28.08 -12.85 -10.30
C GLU A 114 -29.44 -13.46 -10.05
N LYS A 115 -30.28 -13.40 -11.07
CA LYS A 115 -31.64 -13.93 -11.07
C LYS A 115 -31.58 -15.45 -10.95
N GLY A 116 -31.14 -15.95 -9.80
CA GLY A 116 -31.31 -17.30 -9.34
C GLY A 116 -32.81 -17.49 -9.15
N LYS A 117 -33.42 -18.18 -10.09
CA LYS A 117 -34.83 -18.55 -10.08
C LYS A 117 -35.11 -19.37 -8.82
N THR A 118 -35.57 -18.73 -7.77
CA THR A 118 -36.47 -19.38 -6.82
C THR A 118 -37.75 -18.57 -6.81
N SER A 119 -38.73 -19.07 -7.55
CA SER A 119 -40.13 -18.70 -7.44
C SER A 119 -40.58 -18.98 -6.00
N GLN A 120 -40.27 -18.08 -5.08
CA GLN A 120 -40.93 -18.05 -3.79
C GLN A 120 -42.28 -17.41 -4.05
N SER A 121 -43.31 -18.27 -4.16
CA SER A 121 -44.70 -17.84 -4.17
C SER A 121 -44.90 -16.78 -3.09
N PRO A 122 -45.59 -15.66 -3.38
CA PRO A 122 -45.89 -14.61 -2.39
C PRO A 122 -46.52 -15.16 -1.10
N SER A 123 -47.15 -16.34 -1.17
CA SER A 123 -47.73 -17.05 -0.03
C SER A 123 -46.69 -17.46 1.03
N ASN A 124 -45.43 -17.70 0.68
CA ASN A 124 -44.40 -18.12 1.64
C ASN A 124 -43.94 -16.98 2.55
N TRP A 125 -44.03 -15.73 2.07
CA TRP A 125 -43.74 -14.53 2.88
C TRP A 125 -44.80 -14.30 3.98
N LEU A 126 -46.06 -14.60 3.67
CA LEU A 126 -47.17 -14.46 4.63
C LEU A 126 -47.11 -15.51 5.75
N ALA A 127 -46.51 -16.68 5.50
CA ALA A 127 -46.29 -17.69 6.54
C ALA A 127 -45.31 -17.20 7.63
N CYS A 128 -44.28 -16.43 7.27
CA CYS A 128 -43.33 -15.88 8.25
C CYS A 128 -43.98 -14.88 9.22
N THR A 129 -45.02 -14.16 8.78
CA THR A 129 -45.79 -13.25 9.62
C THR A 129 -46.85 -13.93 10.49
N SER A 130 -47.21 -15.20 10.21
CA SER A 130 -48.25 -15.90 10.97
C SER A 130 -47.76 -16.40 12.34
N VAL A 131 -46.46 -16.58 12.52
CA VAL A 131 -45.87 -17.11 13.76
C VAL A 131 -45.47 -16.00 14.74
N HIS A 132 -45.26 -14.77 14.26
CA HIS A 132 -44.78 -13.63 15.05
C HIS A 132 -45.62 -12.36 14.82
N SER A 133 -46.92 -12.51 14.54
CA SER A 133 -47.82 -11.35 14.54
C SER A 133 -47.85 -10.75 15.94
N PHE A 134 -47.55 -9.45 16.05
CA PHE A 134 -47.81 -8.70 17.28
C PHE A 134 -49.29 -8.87 17.65
N PRO A 135 -49.63 -9.07 18.95
CA PRO A 135 -51.01 -9.16 19.37
C PRO A 135 -51.75 -7.92 18.86
N GLN A 136 -52.86 -8.13 18.16
CA GLN A 136 -53.69 -7.03 17.69
C GLN A 136 -54.12 -6.24 18.93
N SER A 137 -53.73 -4.96 18.99
CA SER A 137 -54.10 -4.08 20.09
C SER A 137 -55.62 -3.95 20.14
N GLU A 138 -56.24 -4.49 21.20
CA GLU A 138 -57.66 -4.28 21.47
C GLU A 138 -57.93 -2.78 21.64
N SER A 139 -59.05 -2.32 21.08
CA SER A 139 -59.44 -0.91 21.19
C SER A 139 -59.66 -0.56 22.66
N LEU A 140 -58.88 0.40 23.16
CA LEU A 140 -59.01 0.86 24.53
C LEU A 140 -60.41 1.44 24.77
N PRO A 141 -61.00 1.22 25.96
CA PRO A 141 -62.32 1.74 26.27
C PRO A 141 -62.33 3.27 26.18
N PRO A 142 -63.47 3.88 25.78
CA PRO A 142 -63.55 5.32 25.55
C PRO A 142 -63.24 6.10 26.83
N ILE A 143 -62.17 6.89 26.79
CA ILE A 143 -61.73 7.72 27.92
C ILE A 143 -62.65 8.93 28.03
N SER A 144 -63.42 9.02 29.12
CA SER A 144 -64.24 10.20 29.43
C SER A 144 -63.34 11.40 29.74
N ARG A 145 -63.27 12.37 28.83
CA ARG A 145 -62.55 13.63 29.06
C ARG A 145 -63.33 14.49 30.07
N LYS A 146 -62.71 14.88 31.18
CA LYS A 146 -63.28 15.87 32.10
C LYS A 146 -63.26 17.24 31.44
N ARG A 147 -64.36 17.99 31.52
CA ARG A 147 -64.41 19.38 31.04
C ARG A 147 -63.56 20.26 31.95
N CYS A 148 -62.61 20.99 31.35
CA CYS A 148 -61.87 22.04 32.02
C CYS A 148 -62.86 23.17 32.39
N GLN A 149 -62.77 23.64 33.65
CA GLN A 149 -63.49 24.82 34.14
C GLN A 149 -62.73 26.10 33.80
#